data_AF-A0A7S1JW13-F1
#
_entry.id   AF-A0A7S1JW13-F1
#
_cell.length_a   1.000
_cell.length_b   1.000
_cell.length_c   1.000
_cell.angle_alpha   90.00
_cell.angle_beta   90.00
_cell.angle_gamma   90.00
#
_symmetry.space_group_name_H-M   'P 1'
#
loop_
_entity.id
_entity.type
_entity.pdbx_description
1 polymer ?
#
loop_
_entity_poly.entity_id
_entity_poly.type
_entity_poly.pdbx_seq_one_letter_code
_entity_poly.pdbx_strand_id
1 'polypeptide(L)'
;HRAEMQQVVKEGRRATDEAAKERFEDGLQQLPPERRRAVHRAIEAKTAGWVTCRPDAEDHTDLTPDEFRDNMAIRYAYEPPKMPTHCDGCEAAYSLDHALNCGVGGLVIRRHNEVVDVLCDLSAKAWGESAVRKEVVIVEPEEEGTGQKGCWPTWWCEGCGSGKRTRRLTFA
;
A
#
# COMPACT_ATOMS: atom_id res chain seq x y z
N HIS A 1 -44.42 4.75 2.95
CA HIS A 1 -43.41 3.68 3.10
C HIS A 1 -42.02 4.03 2.54
N ARG A 2 -41.78 4.10 1.21
CA ARG A 2 -40.42 4.35 0.65
C ARG A 2 -39.83 5.71 1.06
N ALA A 3 -40.64 6.77 1.03
CA ALA A 3 -40.23 8.11 1.44
C ALA A 3 -39.93 8.21 2.94
N GLU A 4 -40.73 7.55 3.78
CA GLU A 4 -40.50 7.47 5.23
C GLU A 4 -39.20 6.71 5.54
N MET A 5 -38.94 5.58 4.86
CA MET A 5 -37.68 4.85 5.01
C MET A 5 -36.47 5.70 4.59
N GLN A 6 -36.58 6.48 3.51
CA GLN A 6 -35.54 7.43 3.10
C GLN A 6 -35.32 8.53 4.13
N GLN A 7 -36.39 9.01 4.76
CA GLN A 7 -36.32 10.04 5.79
C GLN A 7 -35.62 9.52 7.05
N VAL A 8 -35.98 8.31 7.52
CA VAL A 8 -35.32 7.65 8.66
C VAL A 8 -33.83 7.42 8.39
N VAL A 9 -33.46 6.95 7.20
CA VAL A 9 -32.04 6.77 6.82
C VAL A 9 -31.30 8.11 6.81
N LYS A 10 -31.93 9.18 6.29
CA LYS A 10 -31.33 10.51 6.25
C LYS A 10 -31.15 11.09 7.65
N GLU A 11 -32.13 10.92 8.53
CA GLU A 11 -32.06 11.36 9.93
C GLU A 11 -31.00 10.57 10.70
N GLY A 12 -30.92 9.25 10.50
CA GLY A 12 -29.86 8.40 11.05
C GLY A 12 -28.47 8.85 10.59
N ARG A 13 -28.30 9.13 9.29
CA ARG A 13 -27.04 9.64 8.75
C ARG A 13 -26.68 11.02 9.33
N ARG A 14 -27.67 11.91 9.51
CA ARG A 14 -27.45 13.22 10.14
C ARG A 14 -26.98 13.07 11.59
N ALA A 15 -27.60 12.17 12.34
CA ALA A 15 -27.22 11.91 13.72
C ALA A 15 -25.81 11.33 13.83
N THR A 16 -25.42 10.41 12.93
CA THR A 16 -24.04 9.89 12.88
C THR A 16 -23.04 10.98 12.50
N ASP A 17 -23.37 11.85 11.54
CA ASP A 17 -22.50 12.96 11.13
C ASP A 17 -22.32 13.98 12.27
N GLU A 18 -23.38 14.25 13.04
CA GLU A 18 -23.35 15.18 14.18
C GLU A 18 -22.53 14.61 15.34
N ALA A 19 -22.71 13.34 15.68
CA ALA A 19 -21.88 12.65 16.66
C ALA A 19 -20.40 12.58 16.24
N ALA A 20 -20.12 12.43 14.93
CA ALA A 20 -18.75 12.45 14.42
C ALA A 20 -18.10 13.84 14.54
N LYS A 21 -18.87 14.93 14.32
CA LYS A 21 -18.40 16.30 14.54
C LYS A 21 -18.08 16.57 16.00
N GLU A 22 -18.95 16.17 16.91
CA GLU A 22 -18.73 16.35 18.35
C GLU A 22 -17.47 15.63 18.82
N ARG A 23 -17.29 14.36 18.44
CA ARG A 23 -16.06 13.60 18.73
C ARG A 23 -14.80 14.26 18.17
N PHE A 24 -14.91 14.85 16.98
CA PHE A 24 -13.79 15.56 16.36
C PHE A 24 -13.42 16.83 17.15
N GLU A 25 -14.42 17.62 17.54
CA GLU A 25 -14.23 18.84 18.34
C GLU A 25 -13.61 18.51 19.71
N ASP A 26 -14.08 17.48 20.39
CA ASP A 26 -13.52 16.99 21.65
C ASP A 26 -12.06 16.57 21.49
N GLY A 27 -11.75 15.80 20.44
CA GLY A 27 -10.37 15.41 20.13
C GLY A 27 -9.48 16.63 19.86
N LEU A 28 -10.01 17.65 19.20
CA LEU A 28 -9.30 18.89 18.89
C LEU A 28 -8.93 19.67 20.17
N GLN A 29 -9.80 19.67 21.17
CA GLN A 29 -9.59 20.34 22.46
C GLN A 29 -8.51 19.66 23.29
N GLN A 30 -8.30 18.36 23.12
CA GLN A 30 -7.25 17.60 23.82
C GLN A 30 -5.85 17.84 23.23
N LEU A 31 -5.74 18.40 22.02
CA LEU A 31 -4.45 18.66 21.38
C LEU A 31 -3.74 19.88 21.98
N PRO A 32 -2.40 19.85 22.06
CA PRO A 32 -1.59 21.04 22.36
C PRO A 32 -1.92 22.20 21.41
N PRO A 33 -1.82 23.47 21.87
CA PRO A 33 -2.26 24.63 21.11
C PRO A 33 -1.58 24.77 19.74
N GLU A 34 -0.32 24.34 19.62
CA GLU A 34 0.40 24.37 18.33
C GLU A 34 -0.20 23.42 17.29
N ARG A 35 -0.53 22.19 17.71
CA ARG A 35 -1.15 21.18 16.85
C ARG A 35 -2.58 21.56 16.50
N ARG A 36 -3.33 22.11 17.46
CA ARG A 36 -4.70 22.61 17.24
C ARG A 36 -4.74 23.69 16.16
N ARG A 37 -3.82 24.66 16.20
CA ARG A 37 -3.68 25.70 15.16
C ARG A 37 -3.40 25.10 13.79
N ALA A 38 -2.53 24.10 13.70
CA ALA A 38 -2.24 23.44 12.43
C ALA A 38 -3.48 22.74 11.83
N VAL A 39 -4.27 22.06 12.67
CA VAL A 39 -5.51 21.40 12.23
C VAL A 39 -6.55 22.42 11.76
N HIS A 40 -6.77 23.52 12.50
CA HIS A 40 -7.70 24.58 12.08
C HIS A 40 -7.33 25.16 10.71
N ARG A 41 -6.06 25.49 10.48
CA ARG A 41 -5.59 25.97 9.17
C ARG A 41 -5.85 24.95 8.05
N ALA A 42 -5.64 23.67 8.33
CA ALA A 42 -5.88 22.62 7.34
C ALA A 42 -7.36 22.50 6.96
N ILE A 43 -8.27 22.68 7.92
CA ILE A 43 -9.73 22.72 7.70
C ILE A 43 -10.12 23.96 6.89
N GLU A 44 -9.66 25.15 7.30
CA GLU A 44 -9.96 26.42 6.63
C GLU A 44 -9.52 26.42 5.16
N ALA A 45 -8.30 25.93 4.91
CA ALA A 45 -7.75 25.80 3.57
C ALA A 45 -8.36 24.65 2.75
N LYS A 46 -9.29 23.87 3.34
CA LYS A 46 -9.91 22.67 2.74
C LYS A 46 -8.88 21.66 2.21
N THR A 47 -7.68 21.69 2.77
CA THR A 47 -6.53 20.91 2.32
C THR A 47 -6.69 19.42 2.61
N ALA A 48 -7.59 18.99 3.47
CA ALA A 48 -7.76 17.56 3.78
C ALA A 48 -8.46 16.76 2.66
N GLY A 49 -9.05 17.44 1.66
CA GLY A 49 -9.84 16.80 0.61
C GLY A 49 -9.06 15.88 -0.35
N TRP A 50 -7.72 15.93 -0.37
CA TRP A 50 -6.89 15.06 -1.23
C TRP A 50 -6.51 13.73 -0.55
N VAL A 51 -6.78 13.56 0.75
CA VAL A 51 -6.60 12.26 1.42
C VAL A 51 -7.77 11.38 1.02
N THR A 52 -7.58 10.57 -0.02
CA THR A 52 -8.64 9.78 -0.66
C THR A 52 -9.24 8.69 0.23
N CYS A 53 -8.54 8.25 1.28
CA CYS A 53 -9.06 7.32 2.29
C CYS A 53 -8.64 7.73 3.69
N ARG A 54 -9.62 7.77 4.60
CA ARG A 54 -9.36 7.76 6.05
C ARG A 54 -8.79 6.39 6.41
N PRO A 55 -7.66 6.28 7.12
CA PRO A 55 -7.23 5.00 7.64
C PRO A 55 -8.28 4.51 8.66
N ASP A 56 -8.78 3.29 8.45
CA ASP A 56 -9.79 2.69 9.30
C ASP A 56 -9.53 1.21 9.58
N ALA A 57 -9.62 0.83 10.85
CA ALA A 57 -9.34 -0.53 11.29
C ALA A 57 -10.47 -1.50 10.92
N GLU A 58 -11.71 -1.03 10.86
CA GLU A 58 -12.87 -1.84 10.45
C GLU A 58 -12.76 -2.27 8.98
N ASP A 59 -12.27 -1.37 8.12
CA ASP A 59 -12.05 -1.62 6.69
C ASP A 59 -10.66 -2.21 6.38
N HIS A 60 -9.84 -2.50 7.40
CA HIS A 60 -8.45 -2.96 7.25
C HIS A 60 -7.59 -2.02 6.38
N THR A 61 -7.84 -0.72 6.49
CA THR A 61 -7.06 0.35 5.83
C THR A 61 -6.27 1.19 6.83
N ASP A 62 -6.18 0.74 8.08
CA ASP A 62 -5.39 1.39 9.11
C ASP A 62 -3.90 1.37 8.73
N LEU A 63 -3.29 2.55 8.80
CA LEU A 63 -1.88 2.75 8.58
C LEU A 63 -1.24 3.11 9.90
N THR A 64 -0.07 2.56 10.17
CA THR A 64 0.76 3.05 11.27
C THR A 64 1.15 4.51 11.02
N PRO A 65 1.43 5.29 12.07
CA PRO A 65 1.83 6.70 11.91
C PRO A 65 3.03 6.90 10.99
N ASP A 66 3.96 5.95 10.98
CA ASP A 66 5.15 6.00 10.12
C ASP A 66 4.77 5.67 8.66
N GLU A 67 3.98 4.63 8.40
CA GLU A 67 3.47 4.33 7.05
C GLU A 67 2.68 5.50 6.45
N PHE A 68 1.86 6.19 7.25
CA PHE A 68 1.13 7.35 6.78
C PHE A 68 2.08 8.49 6.37
N ARG A 69 3.09 8.79 7.19
CA ARG A 69 4.08 9.85 6.90
C ARG A 69 4.95 9.51 5.70
N ASP A 70 5.35 8.24 5.58
CA ASP A 70 6.18 7.78 4.47
C ASP A 70 5.41 7.83 3.16
N ASN A 71 4.16 7.34 3.14
CA ASN A 71 3.28 7.47 1.96
C ASN A 71 3.06 8.94 1.59
N MET A 72 2.97 9.82 2.59
CA MET A 72 2.87 11.26 2.37
C MET A 72 4.12 11.85 1.74
N ALA A 73 5.28 11.52 2.27
CA ALA A 73 6.56 11.96 1.72
C ALA A 73 6.70 11.50 0.26
N ILE A 74 6.42 10.21 0.00
CA ILE A 74 6.45 9.61 -1.34
C ILE A 74 5.55 10.36 -2.33
N ARG A 75 4.30 10.67 -1.95
CA ARG A 75 3.35 11.39 -2.83
C ARG A 75 3.84 12.76 -3.26
N TYR A 76 4.57 13.45 -2.40
CA TYR A 76 5.13 14.77 -2.67
C TYR A 76 6.59 14.74 -3.08
N ALA A 77 7.11 13.57 -3.45
CA ALA A 77 8.50 13.35 -3.83
C ALA A 77 9.53 13.78 -2.76
N TYR A 78 9.13 13.76 -1.49
CA TYR A 78 10.04 13.95 -0.35
C TYR A 78 10.63 12.61 0.10
N GLU A 79 11.89 12.65 0.54
CA GLU A 79 12.57 11.47 1.09
C GLU A 79 12.04 11.16 2.50
N PRO A 80 11.55 9.93 2.76
CA PRO A 80 11.12 9.51 4.09
C PRO A 80 12.27 9.54 5.11
N PRO A 81 12.03 9.93 6.37
CA PRO A 81 13.06 10.19 7.38
C PRO A 81 13.83 8.96 7.90
N LYS A 82 13.59 7.76 7.35
CA LYS A 82 14.25 6.49 7.76
C LYS A 82 14.57 5.59 6.55
N MET A 83 14.91 6.20 5.43
CA MET A 83 15.25 5.47 4.22
C MET A 83 16.59 4.71 4.39
N PRO A 84 16.68 3.41 4.05
CA PRO A 84 17.95 2.68 4.12
C PRO A 84 18.95 3.28 3.11
N THR A 85 20.24 2.98 3.29
CA THR A 85 21.30 3.51 2.41
C THR A 85 21.45 2.72 1.11
N HIS A 86 21.12 1.42 1.13
CA HIS A 86 21.26 0.51 -0.01
C HIS A 86 20.01 -0.35 -0.18
N CYS A 87 19.72 -0.72 -1.43
CA CYS A 87 18.64 -1.64 -1.76
C CYS A 87 18.95 -3.07 -1.28
N ASP A 88 17.98 -3.71 -0.64
CA ASP A 88 18.04 -5.11 -0.20
C ASP A 88 18.03 -6.13 -1.36
N GLY A 89 17.58 -5.69 -2.55
CA GLY A 89 17.49 -6.51 -3.75
C GLY A 89 18.70 -6.41 -4.67
N CYS A 90 19.06 -5.20 -5.09
CA CYS A 90 20.10 -4.97 -6.09
C CYS A 90 21.34 -4.24 -5.55
N GLU A 91 21.42 -4.00 -4.25
CA GLU A 91 22.57 -3.40 -3.53
C GLU A 91 22.98 -1.98 -3.97
N ALA A 92 22.25 -1.37 -4.90
CA ALA A 92 22.47 0.00 -5.34
C ALA A 92 22.15 1.01 -4.23
N ALA A 93 22.72 2.22 -4.34
CA ALA A 93 22.38 3.34 -3.47
C ALA A 93 20.87 3.61 -3.51
N TYR A 94 20.28 3.74 -2.33
CA TYR A 94 18.83 3.78 -2.19
C TYR A 94 18.34 5.23 -2.19
N SER A 95 17.67 5.62 -3.28
CA SER A 95 16.98 6.90 -3.44
C SER A 95 15.47 6.69 -3.54
N LEU A 96 14.66 7.75 -3.37
CA LEU A 96 13.21 7.67 -3.55
C LEU A 96 12.84 7.10 -4.93
N ASP A 97 13.50 7.57 -5.99
CA ASP A 97 13.29 7.08 -7.35
C ASP A 97 13.63 5.58 -7.47
N HIS A 98 14.76 5.17 -6.89
CA HIS A 98 15.15 3.77 -6.86
C HIS A 98 14.14 2.91 -6.09
N ALA A 99 13.69 3.36 -4.93
CA ALA A 99 12.71 2.64 -4.13
C ALA A 99 11.37 2.46 -4.86
N LEU A 100 10.96 3.42 -5.70
CA LEU A 100 9.72 3.32 -6.47
C LEU A 100 9.86 2.43 -7.71
N ASN A 101 11.03 2.44 -8.37
CA ASN A 101 11.21 1.81 -9.68
C ASN A 101 12.01 0.49 -9.67
N CYS A 102 12.69 0.15 -8.57
CA CYS A 102 13.53 -1.04 -8.52
C CYS A 102 12.72 -2.33 -8.70
N GLY A 103 13.07 -3.11 -9.73
CA GLY A 103 12.41 -4.38 -10.04
C GLY A 103 12.80 -5.56 -9.14
N VAL A 104 13.75 -5.38 -8.22
CA VAL A 104 14.26 -6.45 -7.32
C VAL A 104 13.90 -6.19 -5.85
N GLY A 105 14.09 -4.96 -5.37
CA GLY A 105 13.79 -4.56 -3.98
C GLY A 105 12.94 -3.29 -3.86
N GLY A 106 12.36 -2.82 -4.97
CA GLY A 106 11.48 -1.64 -4.95
C GLY A 106 10.07 -1.94 -4.45
N LEU A 107 9.31 -0.86 -4.25
CA LEU A 107 7.94 -0.90 -3.73
C LEU A 107 6.99 -1.68 -4.65
N VAL A 108 7.20 -1.60 -5.97
CA VAL A 108 6.37 -2.31 -6.97
C VAL A 108 6.47 -3.83 -6.79
N ILE A 109 7.68 -4.37 -6.71
CA ILE A 109 7.87 -5.82 -6.55
C ILE A 109 7.43 -6.30 -5.17
N ARG A 110 7.63 -5.49 -4.12
CA ARG A 110 7.11 -5.80 -2.77
C ARG A 110 5.59 -5.93 -2.77
N ARG A 111 4.87 -4.97 -3.38
CA ARG A 111 3.41 -5.03 -3.50
C ARG A 111 2.93 -6.22 -4.34
N HIS A 112 3.64 -6.55 -5.42
CA HIS A 112 3.33 -7.75 -6.19
C HIS A 112 3.47 -9.02 -5.35
N ASN A 113 4.55 -9.13 -4.57
CA ASN A 113 4.76 -10.27 -3.67
C ASN A 113 3.66 -10.34 -2.60
N GLU A 114 3.25 -9.22 -2.00
CA GLU A 114 2.14 -9.18 -1.04
C GLU A 114 0.83 -9.67 -1.66
N VAL A 115 0.49 -9.24 -2.89
CA VAL A 115 -0.71 -9.70 -3.59
C VAL A 115 -0.63 -11.20 -3.88
N VAL A 116 0.53 -11.69 -4.35
CA VAL A 116 0.74 -13.13 -4.58
C VAL A 116 0.60 -13.91 -3.28
N ASP A 117 1.13 -13.40 -2.17
CA ASP A 117 1.03 -14.02 -0.86
C ASP A 117 -0.43 -14.16 -0.41
N VAL A 118 -1.21 -13.07 -0.50
CA VAL A 118 -2.66 -13.09 -0.17
C VAL A 118 -3.43 -14.05 -1.08
N LEU A 119 -3.13 -14.07 -2.38
CA LEU A 119 -3.76 -15.01 -3.31
C LEU A 119 -3.41 -16.46 -2.99
N CYS A 120 -2.16 -16.75 -2.61
CA CYS A 120 -1.77 -18.08 -2.13
C CYS A 120 -2.61 -18.49 -0.91
N ASP A 121 -2.74 -17.61 0.07
CA ASP A 121 -3.44 -17.90 1.32
C ASP A 121 -4.94 -18.14 1.10
N LEU A 122 -5.57 -17.33 0.25
CA LEU A 122 -6.97 -17.54 -0.15
C LEU A 122 -7.16 -18.85 -0.90
N SER A 123 -6.24 -19.16 -1.81
CA SER A 123 -6.28 -20.38 -2.61
C SER A 123 -6.09 -21.62 -1.74
N ALA A 124 -5.17 -21.58 -0.76
CA ALA A 124 -4.95 -22.68 0.17
C ALA A 124 -6.18 -22.93 1.04
N LYS A 125 -6.88 -21.87 1.46
CA LYS A 125 -8.16 -22.00 2.20
C LYS A 125 -9.27 -22.58 1.34
N ALA A 126 -9.31 -22.27 0.05
CA ALA A 126 -10.36 -22.72 -0.86
C ALA A 126 -10.17 -24.18 -1.33
N TRP A 127 -8.95 -24.55 -1.71
CA TRP A 127 -8.64 -25.84 -2.36
C TRP A 127 -7.80 -26.80 -1.49
N GLY A 128 -7.36 -26.36 -0.32
CA GLY A 128 -6.48 -27.12 0.58
C GLY A 128 -5.00 -26.78 0.40
N GLU A 129 -4.24 -26.85 1.48
CA GLU A 129 -2.81 -26.48 1.50
C GLU A 129 -1.95 -27.31 0.55
N SER A 130 -2.34 -28.55 0.25
CA SER A 130 -1.61 -29.42 -0.68
C SER A 130 -1.78 -29.04 -2.15
N ALA A 131 -2.81 -28.26 -2.50
CA ALA A 131 -3.13 -27.87 -3.86
C ALA A 131 -2.39 -26.58 -4.30
N VAL A 132 -1.77 -25.86 -3.36
CA VAL A 132 -1.18 -24.54 -3.61
C VAL A 132 0.29 -24.55 -3.21
N ARG A 133 1.16 -24.15 -4.15
CA ARG A 133 2.59 -23.95 -3.87
C ARG A 133 3.00 -22.50 -4.14
N LYS A 134 3.78 -21.98 -3.20
CA LYS A 134 4.42 -20.66 -3.26
C LYS A 134 5.89 -20.87 -3.59
N GLU A 135 6.23 -20.72 -4.86
CA GLU A 135 7.60 -20.92 -5.32
C GLU A 135 8.36 -19.60 -5.32
N VAL A 136 9.55 -19.60 -4.73
CA VAL A 136 10.53 -18.52 -4.90
C VAL A 136 11.38 -18.92 -6.10
N VAL A 137 11.19 -18.25 -7.23
CA VAL A 137 12.03 -18.40 -8.41
C VAL A 137 13.30 -17.59 -8.17
N ILE A 138 14.40 -18.30 -7.97
CA ILE A 138 15.74 -17.73 -7.95
C ILE A 138 16.20 -17.74 -9.40
N VAL A 139 16.27 -16.57 -10.03
CA VAL A 139 16.84 -16.45 -11.37
C VAL A 139 18.35 -16.28 -11.20
N GLU A 140 19.11 -17.31 -11.57
CA GLU A 140 20.56 -17.21 -11.66
C GLU A 140 20.93 -16.18 -12.73
N PRO A 141 21.96 -15.35 -12.52
CA PRO A 141 22.39 -14.41 -13.54
C PRO A 141 22.87 -15.18 -14.77
N GLU A 142 22.22 -14.94 -15.93
CA GLU A 142 22.69 -15.47 -17.22
C GLU A 142 24.11 -14.96 -17.48
N GLU A 143 25.08 -15.87 -17.58
CA GLU A 143 26.29 -15.61 -18.34
C GLU A 143 25.88 -15.33 -19.79
N GLU A 144 26.41 -14.24 -20.37
CA GLU A 144 26.13 -13.77 -21.72
C GLU A 144 26.08 -14.93 -22.74
N GLY A 145 24.90 -15.27 -23.27
CA GLY A 145 24.80 -16.40 -24.18
C GLY A 145 23.44 -16.67 -24.80
N THR A 146 23.17 -16.00 -25.93
CA THR A 146 22.24 -16.42 -27.01
C THR A 146 20.82 -16.82 -26.61
N GLY A 147 19.90 -15.87 -26.79
CA GLY A 147 18.48 -16.03 -26.51
C GLY A 147 17.79 -17.21 -27.23
N GLN A 148 17.07 -17.98 -26.43
CA GLN A 148 15.89 -18.73 -26.86
C GLN A 148 14.67 -18.15 -26.15
N LYS A 149 13.85 -17.47 -26.94
CA LYS A 149 12.69 -16.66 -26.53
C LYS A 149 11.55 -17.63 -26.18
N GLY A 150 11.51 -18.09 -24.95
CA GLY A 150 10.38 -18.83 -24.40
C GLY A 150 9.26 -17.87 -24.05
N CYS A 151 8.11 -18.02 -24.72
CA CYS A 151 6.89 -17.28 -24.41
C CYS A 151 6.38 -17.70 -23.02
N TRP A 152 6.55 -16.83 -22.02
CA TRP A 152 5.93 -16.95 -20.70
C TRP A 152 5.02 -15.74 -20.42
N PRO A 153 3.96 -15.88 -19.60
CA PRO A 153 2.85 -14.92 -19.55
C PRO A 153 3.28 -13.52 -19.09
N THR A 154 3.23 -12.56 -20.02
CA THR A 154 3.04 -11.08 -19.97
C THR A 154 3.37 -10.21 -18.74
N TRP A 155 4.04 -10.69 -17.69
CA TRP A 155 4.40 -9.90 -16.51
C TRP A 155 5.91 -9.84 -16.26
N TRP A 156 6.71 -9.99 -17.31
CA TRP A 156 8.16 -9.87 -17.27
C TRP A 156 8.60 -8.63 -18.06
N CYS A 157 9.25 -7.69 -17.37
CA CYS A 157 10.04 -6.65 -18.02
C CYS A 157 11.40 -7.28 -18.37
N GLU A 158 11.59 -7.59 -19.66
CA GLU A 158 12.87 -8.01 -20.23
C GLU A 158 13.84 -6.82 -20.21
N GLY A 159 15.01 -6.98 -19.57
CA GLY A 159 16.07 -5.96 -19.63
C GLY A 159 16.88 -5.67 -18.37
N CYS A 160 16.72 -6.41 -17.27
CA CYS A 160 17.52 -6.16 -16.05
C CYS A 160 18.17 -7.45 -15.54
N GLY A 161 19.47 -7.59 -15.80
CA GLY A 161 20.29 -8.80 -15.62
C GLY A 161 20.94 -8.93 -14.24
N SER A 162 20.17 -8.90 -13.16
CA SER A 162 20.72 -9.20 -11.83
C SER A 162 19.69 -9.82 -10.89
N GLY A 163 19.93 -11.08 -10.49
CA GLY A 163 19.48 -11.70 -9.23
C GLY A 163 18.02 -11.48 -8.82
N LYS A 164 17.05 -11.73 -9.72
CA LYS A 164 15.64 -11.57 -9.38
C LYS A 164 15.17 -12.72 -8.48
N ARG A 165 14.62 -12.40 -7.31
CA ARG A 165 13.78 -13.29 -6.49
C ARG A 165 12.32 -12.96 -6.79
N THR A 166 11.66 -13.72 -7.66
CA THR A 166 10.24 -13.54 -7.96
C THR A 166 9.42 -14.66 -7.35
N ARG A 167 8.23 -14.35 -6.81
CA ARG A 167 7.33 -15.37 -6.28
C ARG A 167 6.29 -15.75 -7.33
N ARG A 168 6.08 -17.06 -7.50
CA ARG A 168 5.07 -17.61 -8.39
C ARG A 168 4.08 -18.45 -7.59
N LEU A 169 2.79 -18.24 -7.88
CA LEU A 169 1.73 -19.13 -7.46
C LEU A 169 1.55 -20.24 -8.50
N THR A 170 1.60 -21.49 -8.05
CA THR A 170 1.35 -22.68 -8.87
C THR A 170 0.30 -23.55 -8.19
N PHE A 171 -0.68 -24.00 -8.96
CA PHE A 171 -1.67 -25.00 -8.56
C PHE A 171 -1.17 -26.39 -8.93
N ALA A 172 -1.32 -27.34 -8.00
CA ALA A 172 -1.00 -28.75 -8.22
C ALA A 172 -2.13 -29.49 -8.95
#